data_AF-A0A376RQR4-F1
#
_entry.id   AF-A0A376RQR4-F1
#
_cell.length_a   1.000
_cell.length_b   1.000
_cell.length_c   1.000
_cell.angle_alpha   90.00
_cell.angle_beta   90.00
_cell.angle_gamma   90.00
#
_symmetry.space_group_name_H-M   'P 1'
#
loop_
_entity.id
_entity.type
_entity.pdbx_description
1 polymer ?
#
loop_
_entity_poly.entity_id
_entity_poly.type
_entity_poly.pdbx_seq_one_letter_code
_entity_poly.pdbx_strand_id
1 'polypeptide(L)' 'MLQDRQRIAAFSGEACPHSGEWSIFVEGRQATVTLEQGEQMPEWTDRKMEGEYKRGEKFHVLWSLMNRHDGGSVWVEA' A
#
# COMPACT_ATOMS: atom_id res chain seq x y z
N MET A 1 -9.36 -4.01 -26.48
CA MET A 1 -9.75 -2.88 -25.62
C MET A 1 -9.29 -3.24 -24.23
N LEU A 2 -8.33 -2.51 -23.66
CA LEU A 2 -8.00 -2.66 -22.24
C LEU A 2 -9.20 -2.13 -21.46
N GLN A 3 -9.83 -2.97 -20.63
CA GLN A 3 -10.79 -2.46 -19.66
C GLN A 3 -10.02 -1.56 -18.71
N ASP A 4 -10.41 -0.29 -18.60
CA ASP A 4 -9.88 0.65 -17.62
C ASP A 4 -10.26 0.13 -16.23
N ARG A 5 -9.33 -0.63 -15.63
CA ARG A 5 -9.46 -1.21 -14.30
C ARG A 5 -8.39 -0.61 -13.43
N GLN A 6 -8.81 0.04 -12.36
CA GLN A 6 -7.88 0.57 -11.37
C GLN A 6 -7.68 -0.46 -10.28
N ARG A 7 -6.42 -0.64 -9.84
CA ARG A 7 -6.14 -1.47 -8.67
C ARG A 7 -6.71 -0.79 -7.44
N ILE A 8 -7.32 -1.56 -6.55
CA ILE A 8 -7.76 -1.04 -5.25
C ILE A 8 -6.54 -0.46 -4.53
N ALA A 9 -6.67 0.79 -4.11
CA ALA A 9 -5.61 1.54 -3.45
C ALA A 9 -6.16 2.29 -2.24
N ALA A 10 -5.31 2.54 -1.25
CA ALA A 10 -5.64 3.31 -0.05
C ALA A 10 -4.40 4.08 0.43
N PHE A 11 -4.59 5.32 0.84
CA PHE A 11 -3.53 6.15 1.39
C PHE A 11 -3.19 5.72 2.81
N SER A 12 -1.93 5.89 3.19
CA SER A 12 -1.52 5.80 4.60
C SER A 12 -2.38 6.70 5.48
N GLY A 13 -2.83 6.17 6.61
CA GLY A 13 -3.74 6.85 7.53
C GLY A 13 -5.20 6.47 7.36
N GLU A 14 -5.62 6.00 6.17
CA GLU A 14 -6.98 5.50 5.92
C GLU A 14 -7.19 4.11 6.55
N ALA A 15 -8.45 3.70 6.71
CA ALA A 15 -8.78 2.34 7.12
C ALA A 15 -8.60 1.38 5.93
N CYS A 16 -7.95 0.25 6.16
CA CYS A 16 -7.71 -0.79 5.18
C CYS A 16 -9.05 -1.31 4.62
N PRO A 17 -9.35 -1.13 3.32
CA PRO A 17 -10.67 -1.47 2.79
C PRO A 17 -10.89 -2.98 2.68
N HIS A 18 -9.83 -3.77 2.55
CA HIS A 18 -9.87 -5.23 2.44
C HIS A 18 -8.65 -5.87 3.10
N SER A 19 -8.88 -6.94 3.86
CA SER A 19 -7.79 -7.79 4.35
C SER A 19 -6.97 -8.35 3.18
N GLY A 20 -5.65 -8.25 3.26
CA GLY A 20 -4.80 -8.61 2.13
C GLY A 20 -3.34 -8.24 2.26
N GLU A 21 -2.62 -8.58 1.19
CA GLU A 21 -1.26 -8.11 0.94
C GLU A 21 -1.30 -6.81 0.16
N TRP A 22 -0.63 -5.80 0.68
CA TRP A 22 -0.56 -4.45 0.13
C TRP A 22 0.89 -4.10 -0.18
N SER A 23 1.11 -3.38 -1.28
CA SER A 23 2.46 -2.98 -1.69
C SER A 23 2.54 -1.54 -2.17
N ILE A 24 3.71 -0.94 -1.97
CA ILE A 24 4.13 0.31 -2.59
C ILE A 24 5.46 0.14 -3.29
N PHE A 25 5.71 1.02 -4.26
CA PHE A 25 7.02 1.23 -4.83
C PHE A 25 7.48 2.65 -4.51
N VAL A 26 8.54 2.77 -3.70
CA VAL A 26 9.08 4.04 -3.22
C VAL A 26 10.60 4.03 -3.39
N GLU A 27 11.15 5.06 -4.03
CA GLU A 27 12.60 5.22 -4.25
C GLU A 27 13.31 3.98 -4.82
N GLY A 28 12.69 3.32 -5.81
CA GLY A 28 13.26 2.13 -6.43
C GLY A 28 13.16 0.85 -5.59
N ARG A 29 12.52 0.90 -4.42
CA ARG A 29 12.31 -0.23 -3.52
C ARG A 29 10.83 -0.59 -3.44
N GLN A 30 10.55 -1.89 -3.41
CA GLN A 30 9.22 -2.39 -3.07
C GLN A 30 9.12 -2.61 -1.57
N ALA A 31 8.03 -2.15 -0.98
CA ALA A 31 7.65 -2.51 0.39
C ALA A 31 6.29 -3.21 0.36
N THR A 32 6.13 -4.18 1.26
CA THR A 32 4.91 -4.98 1.38
C THR A 32 4.50 -5.06 2.83
N VAL A 33 3.19 -5.01 3.06
CA VAL A 33 2.56 -5.27 4.37
C VAL A 33 1.35 -6.18 4.17
N THR A 34 1.01 -6.94 5.21
CA THR A 34 -0.24 -7.69 5.29
C THR A 34 -1.08 -7.03 6.35
N LEU A 35 -2.32 -6.67 6.01
CA LEU A 35 -3.25 -5.96 6.88
C LEU A 35 -4.60 -6.67 6.89
N GLU A 36 -5.29 -6.56 8.01
CA GLU A 36 -6.70 -6.90 8.13
C GLU A 36 -7.59 -5.69 7.81
N GLN A 37 -8.81 -5.95 7.35
CA GLN A 37 -9.79 -4.93 7.05
C GLN A 37 -10.06 -4.06 8.28
N GLY A 38 -10.06 -2.74 8.08
CA GLY A 38 -10.23 -1.76 9.16
C GLY A 38 -8.96 -1.37 9.89
N GLU A 39 -7.85 -2.12 9.75
CA GLU A 39 -6.55 -1.67 10.27
C GLU A 39 -6.10 -0.40 9.57
N GLN A 40 -5.38 0.47 10.27
CA GLN A 40 -4.89 1.71 9.66
C GLN A 40 -3.77 1.42 8.67
N MET A 41 -3.90 1.94 7.44
CA MET A 41 -2.86 1.85 6.42
C MET A 41 -1.58 2.53 6.93
N PRO A 42 -0.43 1.84 6.96
CA PRO A 42 0.76 2.37 7.61
C PRO A 42 1.40 3.47 6.77
N GLU A 43 1.96 4.47 7.45
CA GLU A 43 2.94 5.35 6.83
C GLU A 43 4.21 4.55 6.51
N TRP A 44 4.94 4.97 5.48
CA TRP A 44 6.23 4.35 5.21
C TRP A 44 7.33 5.07 5.99
N THR A 45 8.24 4.31 6.61
CA THR A 45 9.47 4.84 7.22
C THR A 45 10.63 4.01 6.70
N ASP A 46 11.68 4.66 6.18
CA ASP A 46 12.82 3.90 5.68
C ASP A 46 13.50 3.26 6.87
N ARG A 47 13.43 1.94 6.95
CA ARG A 47 14.10 1.22 8.03
C ARG A 47 15.62 1.17 7.81
N LYS A 48 16.14 1.59 6.64
CA LYS A 48 17.56 1.49 6.25
C LYS A 48 18.18 2.80 5.71
N MET A 49 17.83 3.99 6.22
CA MET A 49 18.47 5.22 5.72
C MET A 49 19.95 5.30 6.10
N GLU A 50 20.81 5.31 5.08
CA GLU A 50 22.07 6.06 5.07
C GLU A 50 21.90 7.13 3.96
N GLY A 51 21.70 8.40 4.31
CA GLY A 51 21.43 9.48 3.35
C GLY A 51 20.78 10.76 3.93
N GLU A 52 20.36 11.69 3.07
CA GLU A 52 19.87 13.07 3.39
C GLU A 52 18.57 13.14 4.20
N TYR A 53 17.84 12.03 4.33
CA TYR A 53 16.59 11.97 5.09
C TYR A 53 16.87 11.63 6.56
N LYS A 54 16.09 12.23 7.48
CA LYS A 54 16.28 11.98 8.91
C LYS A 54 15.74 10.60 9.27
N ARG A 55 16.54 9.78 9.95
CA ARG A 55 16.10 8.51 10.53
C ARG A 55 14.79 8.72 11.33
N GLY A 56 13.69 8.13 10.86
CA GLY A 56 12.36 8.28 11.46
C GLY A 56 11.38 9.19 10.71
N GLU A 57 11.77 9.76 9.57
CA GLU A 57 10.87 10.50 8.69
C GLU A 57 9.80 9.56 8.11
N LYS A 58 8.54 9.96 8.28
CA LYS A 58 7.38 9.19 7.85
C LYS A 58 6.79 9.81 6.59
N PHE A 59 6.55 8.97 5.61
CA PHE A 59 6.07 9.37 4.30
C PHE A 59 4.63 8.92 4.12
N HIS A 60 3.81 9.87 3.67
CA HIS A 60 2.45 9.59 3.22
C HIS A 60 2.52 8.90 1.85
N VAL A 61 1.95 7.70 1.75
CA VAL A 61 2.10 6.82 0.58
C VAL A 61 0.77 6.21 0.16
N LEU A 62 0.64 5.88 -1.12
CA LEU A 62 -0.53 5.19 -1.67
C LEU A 62 -0.24 3.70 -1.80
N TRP A 63 -0.86 2.88 -0.96
CA TRP A 63 -0.77 1.43 -1.00
C TRP A 63 -1.68 0.85 -2.07
N SER A 64 -1.18 -0.15 -2.79
CA SER A 64 -1.93 -0.90 -3.78
C SER A 64 -2.17 -2.33 -3.29
N LEU A 65 -3.41 -2.80 -3.38
CA LEU A 65 -3.79 -4.16 -2.96
C LEU A 65 -3.28 -5.18 -3.99
N MET A 66 -2.44 -6.11 -3.54
CA MET A 66 -1.82 -7.13 -4.38
C MET A 66 -2.58 -8.44 -4.35
N ASN A 67 -3.07 -8.83 -3.16
CA ASN A 67 -3.86 -10.04 -2.97
C ASN A 67 -4.90 -9.81 -1.86
N ARG A 68 -6.10 -10.36 -2.01
CA ARG A 68 -7.14 -10.33 -0.97
C ARG A 68 -7.18 -11.65 -0.23
N HIS A 69 -7.34 -11.59 1.09
CA HIS A 69 -7.51 -12.79 1.91
C HIS A 69 -8.79 -13.57 1.55
N ASP A 70 -9.85 -12.87 1.13
CA ASP A 70 -11.12 -13.48 0.71
C ASP A 70 -11.11 -14.00 -0.74
N GLY A 71 -9.98 -13.89 -1.47
CA GLY A 71 -9.87 -14.30 -2.86
C GLY A 71 -10.64 -13.41 -3.85
N GLY A 72 -11.19 -12.28 -3.41
CA GLY A 72 -11.92 -11.35 -4.25
C GLY A 72 -11.03 -10.60 -5.25
N SER A 73 -11.68 -9.80 -6.11
CA SER A 73 -10.98 -8.95 -7.07
C SER A 73 -10.16 -7.86 -6.37
N VAL A 74 -8.94 -7.65 -6.86
CA VAL A 74 -8.06 -6.52 -6.48
C VAL A 74 -8.25 -5.30 -7.39
N TRP A 75 -9.19 -5.36 -8.32
CA TRP A 75 -9.50 -4.30 -9.29
C TRP A 75 -10.91 -3.76 -9.06
N VAL A 76 -11.06 -2.45 -9.23
CA VAL A 76 -12.33 -1.76 -9.40
C VAL A 76 -12.51 -1.35 -10.86
N GLU A 77 -13.75 -1.34 -11.32
CA GLU A 77 -14.10 -0.78 -12.63
C GLU A 77 -14.06 0.75 -12.53
N ALA A 78 -13.43 1.39 -13.50
CA ALA A 78 -13.29 2.85 -13.58
C ALA A 78 -14.54 3.52 -14.17
#